data_AF-A0A1F7RAW5-F1
#
_entry.id   AF-A0A1F7RAW5-F1
#
_cell.length_a   1.000
_cell.length_b   1.000
_cell.length_c   1.000
_cell.angle_alpha   90.00
_cell.angle_beta   90.00
_cell.angle_gamma   90.00
#
_symmetry.space_group_name_H-M   'P 1'
#
loop_
_entity.id
_entity.type
_entity.pdbx_description
1 polymer ?
#
loop_
_entity_poly.entity_id
_entity_poly.type
_entity_poly.pdbx_seq_one_letter_code
_entity_poly.pdbx_strand_id
1 'polypeptide(L)'
;MPSSELSVVFFYVYLLRSMTNGNLYIGFAHDLKKRIDEHNKGLNRSTKAFMPWELIYYEAHKEETDARRREKYLKTTAGERALRRMLREKLAKSSDLDQQKVYY
;
A
#
# COMPACT_ATOMS: atom_id res chain seq x y z
N MET A 1 10.68 -6.99 -36.41
CA MET A 1 11.69 -7.24 -35.37
C MET A 1 11.04 -6.90 -34.04
N PRO A 2 10.95 -7.81 -33.06
CA PRO A 2 10.51 -7.40 -31.73
C PRO A 2 11.67 -6.64 -31.09
N SER A 3 11.48 -5.35 -30.87
CA SER A 3 12.32 -4.56 -29.97
C SER A 3 12.34 -5.31 -28.65
N SER A 4 13.51 -5.76 -28.21
CA SER A 4 13.69 -6.39 -26.90
C SER A 4 13.37 -5.34 -25.84
N GLU A 5 12.11 -5.28 -25.41
CA GLU A 5 11.73 -4.52 -24.24
C GLU A 5 12.56 -5.06 -23.09
N LEU A 6 13.44 -4.22 -22.54
CA LEU A 6 14.08 -4.51 -21.27
C LEU A 6 12.95 -4.71 -20.26
N SER A 7 12.71 -5.96 -19.87
CA SER A 7 11.71 -6.29 -18.87
C SER A 7 12.21 -5.78 -17.52
N VAL A 8 11.80 -4.57 -17.17
CA VAL A 8 12.15 -4.01 -15.89
C VAL A 8 11.22 -4.57 -14.83
N VAL A 9 11.72 -5.53 -14.05
CA VAL A 9 11.01 -6.07 -12.89
C VAL A 9 11.19 -5.11 -11.70
N PHE A 10 10.09 -4.79 -11.04
CA PHE A 10 10.07 -4.01 -9.81
C PHE A 10 9.30 -4.75 -8.73
N PHE A 11 9.63 -4.44 -7.49
CA PHE A 11 8.97 -4.91 -6.29
C PHE A 11 8.31 -3.73 -5.59
N TYR A 12 7.03 -3.85 -5.27
CA TYR A 12 6.24 -2.72 -4.81
C TYR A 12 5.89 -2.87 -3.33
N VAL A 13 6.12 -1.80 -2.57
CA VAL A 13 5.51 -1.60 -1.25
C VAL A 13 4.39 -0.58 -1.43
N TYR A 14 3.21 -0.86 -0.91
CA TYR A 14 2.04 -0.02 -1.17
C TYR A 14 1.23 0.25 0.10
N LEU A 15 0.49 1.36 0.06
CA LEU A 15 -0.43 1.78 1.10
C LEU A 15 -1.82 1.96 0.50
N LEU A 16 -2.78 1.19 1.01
CA LEU A 16 -4.19 1.34 0.69
C LEU A 16 -4.92 2.06 1.83
N ARG A 17 -5.97 2.79 1.47
CA ARG A 17 -6.94 3.35 2.40
C ARG A 17 -8.31 2.73 2.15
N SER A 18 -8.96 2.24 3.19
CA SER A 18 -10.35 1.84 3.11
C SER A 18 -11.21 3.10 2.97
N MET A 19 -12.06 3.13 1.95
CA MET A 19 -13.03 4.23 1.78
C MET A 19 -14.21 4.11 2.76
N THR A 20 -14.36 2.96 3.42
CA THR A 20 -15.48 2.69 4.33
C THR A 20 -15.22 3.22 5.74
N ASN A 21 -13.97 3.10 6.23
CA ASN A 21 -13.62 3.50 7.60
C ASN A 21 -12.27 4.19 7.73
N GLY A 22 -11.60 4.52 6.61
CA GLY A 22 -10.31 5.20 6.62
C GLY A 22 -9.12 4.34 7.06
N ASN A 23 -9.32 3.04 7.33
CA ASN A 23 -8.24 2.14 7.73
C ASN A 23 -7.13 2.09 6.69
N LEU A 24 -5.90 1.97 7.17
CA LEU A 24 -4.73 1.88 6.33
C LEU A 24 -4.24 0.44 6.25
N TYR A 25 -3.79 0.04 5.07
CA TYR A 25 -3.19 -1.27 4.84
C TYR A 25 -1.85 -1.13 4.13
N ILE A 26 -0.79 -1.68 4.72
CA ILE A 26 0.56 -1.69 4.13
C ILE A 26 0.85 -3.10 3.63
N GLY A 27 1.20 -3.22 2.35
CA GLY A 27 1.50 -4.50 1.74
C GLY A 27 2.64 -4.46 0.74
N PHE A 28 2.94 -5.64 0.21
CA PHE A 28 3.98 -5.89 -0.77
C PHE A 28 3.43 -6.69 -1.97
N ALA A 29 3.88 -6.37 -3.19
CA ALA A 29 3.51 -7.10 -4.40
C ALA A 29 4.57 -7.01 -5.51
N HIS A 30 4.66 -8.04 -6.34
CA HIS A 30 5.39 -8.00 -7.62
C HIS A 30 4.55 -7.35 -8.73
N ASP A 31 3.22 -7.47 -8.64
CA ASP A 31 2.26 -6.84 -9.55
C ASP A 31 1.27 -6.02 -8.71
N LEU A 32 1.54 -4.72 -8.63
CA LEU A 32 0.73 -3.79 -7.85
C LEU A 32 -0.71 -3.72 -8.37
N LYS A 33 -0.90 -3.71 -9.69
CA LYS A 33 -2.21 -3.54 -10.31
C LYS A 33 -3.09 -4.75 -10.03
N LYS A 34 -2.57 -5.95 -10.26
CA LYS A 34 -3.26 -7.19 -9.93
C LYS A 34 -3.60 -7.26 -8.44
N ARG A 35 -2.67 -6.89 -7.56
CA ARG A 35 -2.89 -6.95 -6.11
C ARG A 35 -4.01 -6.02 -5.64
N ILE A 36 -4.09 -4.79 -6.17
CA ILE A 36 -5.17 -3.85 -5.82
C ILE A 36 -6.53 -4.39 -6.28
N ASP A 37 -6.58 -4.98 -7.48
CA ASP A 37 -7.78 -5.62 -8.00
C ASP A 37 -8.22 -6.81 -7.11
N GLU A 38 -7.29 -7.65 -6.65
CA GLU A 38 -7.57 -8.74 -5.70
C GLU A 38 -8.16 -8.22 -4.37
N HIS A 39 -7.60 -7.14 -3.82
CA HIS A 39 -8.12 -6.52 -2.59
C HIS A 39 -9.56 -6.00 -2.78
N ASN A 40 -9.85 -5.38 -3.93
CA ASN A 40 -11.19 -4.84 -4.25
C ASN A 40 -12.19 -5.90 -4.73
N LYS A 41 -11.72 -7.11 -5.05
CA LYS A 41 -12.57 -8.30 -5.28
C LYS A 41 -12.84 -9.10 -4.01
N GLY A 42 -12.28 -8.70 -2.87
CA GLY A 42 -12.52 -9.36 -1.58
C GLY A 42 -11.85 -10.73 -1.46
N LEU A 43 -10.85 -11.00 -2.31
CA LEU A 43 -10.15 -12.29 -2.33
C LEU A 43 -9.24 -12.47 -1.11
N ASN A 44 -8.97 -11.40 -0.36
CA ASN A 44 -8.17 -11.43 0.84
C ASN A 44 -9.05 -11.35 2.10
N ARG A 45 -9.01 -12.42 2.90
CA ARG A 45 -9.90 -12.64 4.05
C ARG A 45 -9.83 -11.50 5.07
N SER A 46 -8.65 -10.94 5.32
CA SER A 46 -8.46 -9.87 6.32
C SER A 46 -8.87 -8.49 5.82
N THR A 47 -8.84 -8.26 4.50
CA THR A 47 -9.12 -6.94 3.91
C THR A 47 -10.50 -6.83 3.27
N LYS A 48 -11.19 -7.95 3.01
CA LYS A 48 -12.48 -7.94 2.31
C LYS A 48 -13.57 -7.14 3.04
N ALA A 49 -13.53 -7.11 4.37
CA ALA A 49 -14.53 -6.40 5.19
C ALA A 49 -14.42 -4.87 5.09
N PHE A 50 -13.32 -4.36 4.54
CA PHE A 50 -13.01 -2.93 4.48
C PHE A 50 -12.87 -2.41 3.05
N MET A 51 -13.38 -3.16 2.07
CA MET A 51 -13.54 -2.65 0.71
C MET A 51 -14.58 -1.50 0.68
N PRO A 52 -14.51 -0.58 -0.29
CA PRO A 52 -13.48 -0.50 -1.34
C PRO A 52 -12.18 0.14 -0.84
N TRP A 53 -11.07 -0.27 -1.44
CA TRP A 53 -9.72 0.18 -1.16
C TRP A 53 -9.23 1.16 -2.23
N GLU A 54 -8.76 2.32 -1.79
CA GLU A 54 -8.06 3.32 -2.60
C GLU A 54 -6.55 3.15 -2.43
N LEU A 55 -5.80 3.04 -3.54
CA LEU A 55 -4.34 3.15 -3.50
C LEU A 55 -3.98 4.62 -3.26
N ILE A 56 -3.32 4.91 -2.13
CA ILE A 56 -2.93 6.29 -1.79
C ILE A 56 -1.43 6.54 -1.89
N TYR A 57 -0.61 5.49 -1.91
CA TYR A 57 0.85 5.58 -2.05
C TYR A 57 1.47 4.24 -2.45
N TYR A 58 2.60 4.29 -3.16
CA TYR A 58 3.46 3.12 -3.40
C TYR A 58 4.92 3.53 -3.62
N GLU A 59 5.83 2.59 -3.36
CA GLU A 59 7.27 2.66 -3.65
C GLU A 59 7.65 1.49 -4.55
N ALA A 60 8.49 1.73 -5.55
CA ALA A 60 9.04 0.70 -6.43
C ALA A 60 10.53 0.48 -6.13
N HIS A 61 10.91 -0.77 -5.94
CA HIS A 61 12.28 -1.19 -5.60
C HIS A 61 12.79 -2.15 -6.66
N LYS A 62 14.10 -2.11 -6.92
CA LYS A 62 14.76 -3.06 -7.84
C LYS A 62 15.05 -4.40 -7.20
N GLU A 63 15.33 -4.39 -5.90
CA GLU A 63 15.63 -5.59 -5.12
C GLU A 63 14.45 -5.94 -4.20
N GLU A 64 14.06 -7.21 -4.19
CA GLU A 64 12.96 -7.70 -3.35
C GLU A 64 13.28 -7.52 -1.86
N THR A 65 14.53 -7.73 -1.48
CA THR A 65 15.01 -7.64 -0.10
C THR A 65 14.87 -6.22 0.45
N ASP A 66 15.13 -5.20 -0.37
CA ASP A 66 14.95 -3.80 -0.02
C ASP A 66 13.48 -3.45 0.17
N ALA A 67 12.62 -3.90 -0.76
CA ALA A 67 11.18 -3.74 -0.65
C ALA A 67 10.62 -4.38 0.62
N ARG A 68 11.02 -5.62 0.94
CA ARG A 68 10.57 -6.31 2.17
C ARG A 68 11.08 -5.64 3.43
N ARG A 69 12.34 -5.19 3.45
CA ARG A 69 12.89 -4.42 4.58
C ARG A 69 12.12 -3.11 4.78
N ARG A 70 11.78 -2.46 3.67
CA ARG A 70 10.99 -1.23 3.66
C ARG A 70 9.56 -1.45 4.17
N GLU A 71 8.86 -2.48 3.66
CA GLU A 71 7.55 -2.90 4.17
C GLU A 71 7.60 -3.11 5.69
N LYS A 72 8.56 -3.91 6.17
CA LYS A 72 8.73 -4.17 7.60
C LYS A 72 8.95 -2.89 8.41
N TYR A 73 9.78 -1.97 7.91
CA TYR A 73 10.00 -0.67 8.56
C TYR A 73 8.71 0.16 8.60
N LEU A 74 7.96 0.21 7.50
CA LEU A 74 6.70 0.96 7.42
C LEU A 74 5.63 0.42 8.36
N LYS A 75 5.69 -0.88 8.69
CA LYS A 75 4.87 -1.54 9.70
C LYS A 75 5.32 -1.30 11.16
N THR A 76 6.36 -0.49 11.38
CA THR A 76 6.74 -0.03 12.74
C THR A 76 6.07 1.30 13.06
N THR A 77 5.94 1.65 14.35
CA THR A 77 5.39 2.95 14.76
C THR A 77 6.20 4.12 14.20
N ALA A 78 7.52 3.99 14.07
CA ALA A 78 8.37 5.04 13.50
C ALA A 78 8.10 5.21 12.00
N GLY A 79 8.01 4.11 11.26
CA GLY A 79 7.70 4.12 9.83
C GLY A 79 6.29 4.63 9.53
N GLU A 80 5.30 4.23 10.34
CA GLU A 80 3.93 4.74 10.24
C GLU A 80 3.88 6.25 10.44
N ARG A 81 4.52 6.78 11.50
CA ARG A 81 4.58 8.23 11.73
C ARG A 81 5.25 8.98 10.57
N ALA A 82 6.31 8.39 10.01
CA ALA A 82 6.98 8.96 8.84
C ALA A 82 6.05 9.02 7.62
N LEU A 83 5.28 7.96 7.35
CA LEU A 83 4.28 7.94 6.28
C LEU A 83 3.18 8.96 6.50
N ARG A 84 2.59 9.02 7.71
CA ARG A 84 1.53 9.99 8.03
C ARG A 84 2.01 11.43 7.83
N ARG A 85 3.25 11.72 8.23
CA ARG A 85 3.87 13.04 8.00
C ARG A 85 4.04 13.34 6.51
N MET A 86 4.52 12.38 5.73
CA MET A 86 4.74 12.52 4.28
C MET A 86 3.43 12.66 3.51
N LEU A 87 2.40 11.92 3.90
CA LEU A 87 1.09 11.87 3.23
C LEU A 87 0.04 12.77 3.88
N ARG A 88 0.46 13.77 4.66
CA ARG A 88 -0.42 14.64 5.45
C ARG A 88 -1.59 15.18 4.63
N GLU A 89 -1.34 15.73 3.44
CA GLU A 89 -2.39 16.32 2.61
C GLU A 89 -3.35 15.26 2.03
N LYS A 90 -2.83 14.07 1.69
CA LYS A 90 -3.66 12.98 1.17
C LYS A 90 -4.57 12.40 2.26
N LEU A 91 -4.08 12.32 3.50
CA LEU A 91 -4.81 11.82 4.66
C LEU A 91 -5.74 12.87 5.28
N ALA A 92 -5.39 14.16 5.24
CA ALA A 92 -6.20 15.25 5.78
C ALA A 92 -7.50 15.51 5.01
N LYS A 93 -7.54 15.19 3.71
CA LYS A 93 -8.75 15.30 2.86
C LYS A 93 -9.85 14.28 3.19
N SER A 94 -9.61 13.37 4.13
CA SER A 94 -10.64 12.55 4.78
C SER A 94 -10.72 12.98 6.24
N SER A 95 -11.78 13.72 6.60
CA SER A 95 -12.08 14.08 7.98
C SER A 95 -12.08 12.87 8.91
N ASP A 96 -11.63 13.08 10.15
CA ASP A 96 -11.43 12.14 11.27
C ASP A 96 -10.07 11.43 11.34
N LEU A 97 -9.06 12.18 11.81
CA LEU A 97 -7.69 11.73 12.03
C LEU A 97 -7.51 10.86 13.31
N ASP A 98 -8.52 10.74 14.17
CA ASP A 98 -8.34 10.19 15.53
C ASP A 98 -8.61 8.68 15.67
N GLN A 99 -9.09 7.97 14.63
CA GLN A 99 -9.43 6.54 14.75
C GLN A 99 -8.89 5.63 13.63
N GLN A 100 -7.96 6.09 12.80
CA GLN A 100 -7.42 5.26 11.71
C GLN A 100 -6.43 4.21 12.24
N LYS A 101 -6.89 2.95 12.31
CA LYS A 101 -6.03 1.80 12.60
C LYS A 101 -5.26 1.37 11.35
N VAL A 102 -3.97 1.12 11.52
CA VAL A 102 -3.13 0.50 10.49
C VAL A 102 -3.19 -1.01 10.68
N TYR A 103 -3.56 -1.71 9.61
CA TYR A 103 -3.59 -3.16 9.55
C TYR A 103 -2.44 -3.65 8.68
N TYR A 104 -1.91 -4.82 9.04
CA TYR A 104 -0.76 -5.46 8.38
C TYR A 104 -1.14 -6.74 7.66
#